data_AF-A0A359IKD7-F1
#
_entry.id   AF-A0A359IKD7-F1
#
_cell.length_a   1.000
_cell.length_b   1.000
_cell.length_c   1.000
_cell.angle_alpha   90.00
_cell.angle_beta   90.00
_cell.angle_gamma   90.00
#
_symmetry.space_group_name_H-M   'P 1'
#
loop_
_entity.id
_entity.type
_entity.pdbx_description
1 polymer ?
#
loop_
_entity_poly.entity_id
_entity_poly.type
_entity_poly.pdbx_seq_one_letter_code
_entity_poly.pdbx_strand_id
1 'polypeptide(L)' 'MANKNKLTGKYLCSHCLKEFDQWQEADECRDKHNLLYVQISKEDLNRLVMFLNLKDDSLLTKSLIDSLYKYRAIGLNNG' A
#
# COMPACT_ATOMS: atom_id res chain seq x y z
N MET A 1 -10.07 -6.95 -3.91
CA MET A 1 -11.30 -6.68 -3.14
C MET A 1 -11.02 -5.52 -2.22
N ALA A 2 -11.84 -4.48 -2.24
CA ALA A 2 -11.60 -3.23 -1.50
C ALA A 2 -11.47 -3.45 0.02
N ASN A 3 -10.54 -2.73 0.65
CA ASN A 3 -10.34 -2.79 2.10
C ASN A 3 -11.32 -1.86 2.80
N LYS A 4 -11.96 -2.32 3.88
CA LYS A 4 -12.88 -1.48 4.67
C LYS A 4 -12.12 -0.78 5.79
N ASN A 5 -12.26 0.54 5.88
CA ASN A 5 -11.79 1.33 7.01
C ASN A 5 -12.60 0.92 8.26
N LYS A 6 -11.90 0.45 9.30
CA LYS A 6 -12.51 0.00 10.55
C LYS A 6 -13.12 1.14 11.39
N LEU A 7 -12.62 2.37 11.21
CA LEU A 7 -13.06 3.54 11.98
C LEU A 7 -14.29 4.20 11.36
N THR A 8 -14.29 4.37 10.04
CA THR A 8 -15.36 5.10 9.32
C THR A 8 -16.41 4.16 8.70
N GLY A 9 -16.13 2.86 8.62
CA GLY A 9 -16.99 1.88 7.96
C GLY A 9 -17.01 2.01 6.42
N LYS A 10 -16.22 2.92 5.85
CA LYS A 10 -16.13 3.17 4.40
C LYS A 10 -15.11 2.24 3.74
N TYR A 11 -15.24 2.04 2.44
CA TYR A 11 -14.29 1.27 1.63
C TYR A 11 -13.17 2.17 1.11
N LEU A 12 -11.96 1.63 1.03
CA LEU A 12 -10.75 2.36 0.66
C LEU A 12 -10.18 1.82 -0.65
N CYS A 13 -9.82 2.74 -1.54
CA CYS A 13 -8.90 2.40 -2.63
C CYS A 13 -7.53 2.09 -2.05
N SER A 14 -7.01 0.88 -2.29
CA SER A 14 -5.72 0.43 -1.73
C SER A 14 -4.50 1.20 -2.24
N HIS A 15 -4.65 2.02 -3.29
CA HIS A 15 -3.55 2.79 -3.87
C HIS A 15 -3.55 4.26 -3.44
N CYS A 16 -4.69 4.95 -3.54
CA CYS A 16 -4.79 6.38 -3.21
C CYS A 16 -5.46 6.69 -1.88
N LEU A 17 -5.94 5.67 -1.15
CA LEU A 17 -6.57 5.76 0.17
C LEU A 17 -7.85 6.62 0.22
N LYS A 18 -8.45 6.94 -0.93
CA LYS A 18 -9.77 7.59 -0.99
C LYS A 18 -10.84 6.67 -0.41
N GLU A 19 -11.75 7.26 0.36
CA GLU A 19 -12.89 6.59 0.96
C GLU A 19 -14.13 6.63 0.06
N PHE A 20 -14.87 5.53 0.05
CA PHE A 20 -16.06 5.29 -0.75
C PHE A 20 -17.12 4.61 0.10
N ASP A 21 -18.40 4.85 -0.18
CA ASP A 21 -19.47 4.21 0.58
C ASP A 21 -19.74 2.77 0.11
N GLN A 22 -19.41 2.47 -1.14
CA GLN A 22 -19.56 1.14 -1.75
C GLN A 22 -18.20 0.53 -2.12
N TRP A 23 -18.08 -0.80 -1.98
CA TRP A 23 -16.82 -1.50 -2.27
C TRP A 23 -16.49 -1.52 -3.75
N GLN A 24 -17.52 -1.51 -4.62
CA GLN A 24 -17.37 -1.47 -6.07
C GLN A 24 -16.68 -0.18 -6.52
N GLU A 25 -17.05 0.97 -5.95
CA GLU A 25 -16.45 2.27 -6.29
C GLU A 25 -14.96 2.34 -5.91
N ALA A 26 -14.61 1.74 -4.76
CA ALA A 26 -13.23 1.63 -4.32
C ALA A 26 -12.40 0.72 -5.26
N ASP A 27 -12.99 -0.38 -5.73
CA ASP A 27 -12.36 -1.28 -6.72
C ASP A 27 -12.23 -0.61 -8.10
N GLU A 28 -13.25 0.10 -8.58
CA GLU A 28 -13.17 0.90 -9.81
C GLU A 28 -12.09 1.99 -9.72
N CYS A 29 -11.98 2.66 -8.58
CA CYS A 29 -10.91 3.61 -8.34
C CYS A 29 -9.54 2.94 -8.39
N ARG A 30 -9.40 1.74 -7.80
CA ARG A 30 -8.16 0.95 -7.85
C ARG A 30 -7.78 0.64 -9.29
N ASP A 31 -8.74 0.19 -10.09
CA ASP A 31 -8.49 -0.29 -11.45
C ASP A 31 -8.20 0.86 -12.44
N LYS A 32 -8.60 2.11 -12.11
CA LYS A 32 -8.19 3.32 -12.82
C LYS A 32 -6.75 3.74 -12.55
N HIS A 33 -6.10 3.20 -11.52
CA HIS A 33 -4.67 3.45 -11.29
C HIS A 33 -3.83 2.56 -12.20
N ASN A 34 -2.75 3.12 -12.76
CA ASN A 34 -1.80 2.38 -13.59
C ASN A 34 -0.91 1.47 -12.72
N LEU A 35 -1.52 0.41 -12.16
CA LEU A 35 -0.88 -0.54 -11.26
C LEU A 35 -0.22 -1.66 -12.06
N LEU A 36 1.08 -1.85 -11.85
CA LEU A 36 1.81 -3.01 -12.36
C LEU A 36 1.90 -4.07 -11.25
N TYR A 37 1.30 -5.23 -11.47
CA TYR A 37 1.46 -6.37 -10.56
C TYR A 37 2.73 -7.14 -10.94
N VAL A 38 3.73 -7.11 -10.06
CA VAL A 38 4.98 -7.85 -10.23
C VAL A 38 4.95 -9.06 -9.30
N GLN A 39 5.09 -10.26 -9.87
CA GLN A 39 5.32 -11.45 -9.05
C GLN A 39 6.72 -11.39 -8.47
N ILE A 40 6.82 -11.49 -7.16
CA ILE A 40 8.09 -11.53 -6.43
C ILE A 40 8.16 -12.82 -5.61
N SER A 41 9.35 -13.41 -5.52
CA SER A 41 9.57 -14.56 -4.65
C SER A 41 9.42 -14.15 -3.18
N LYS A 42 9.15 -15.13 -2.32
CA LYS A 42 9.10 -14.87 -0.87
C LYS A 42 10.48 -14.44 -0.35
N GLU A 43 11.57 -15.00 -0.86
CA GLU A 43 12.92 -14.55 -0.50
C GLU A 43 13.15 -13.09 -0.88
N ASP A 44 12.77 -12.67 -2.09
CA ASP A 44 13.00 -11.30 -2.55
C ASP A 44 12.11 -10.29 -1.83
N LEU A 45 10.87 -10.67 -1.48
CA LEU A 45 10.03 -9.87 -0.59
C LEU A 45 10.69 -9.66 0.78
N ASN A 46 11.26 -10.73 1.37
CA ASN A 46 11.95 -10.63 2.66
C ASN A 46 13.18 -9.72 2.57
N ARG A 47 13.96 -9.83 1.48
CA ARG A 47 15.10 -8.94 1.22
C ARG A 47 14.67 -7.49 1.10
N LEU A 48 13.57 -7.23 0.39
CA LEU A 48 13.00 -5.88 0.27
C LEU A 48 12.62 -5.35 1.65
N VAL A 49 11.87 -6.11 2.44
CA VAL A 49 11.46 -5.72 3.80
C VAL A 49 12.68 -5.46 4.71
N MET A 50 13.70 -6.31 4.66
CA MET A 50 14.95 -6.09 5.39
C MET A 50 15.64 -4.80 4.95
N PHE A 51 15.70 -4.54 3.64
CA PHE A 51 16.25 -3.31 3.09
C PHE A 51 15.53 -2.07 3.62
N LEU A 52 14.20 -2.10 3.75
CA LEU A 52 13.44 -0.97 4.34
C LEU A 52 13.72 -0.77 5.83
N ASN A 53 14.05 -1.84 6.53
CA ASN A 53 14.36 -1.80 7.96
C ASN A 53 15.80 -1.36 8.26
N LEU A 54 16.71 -1.38 7.26
CA LEU A 54 18.11 -0.97 7.45
C LEU A 54 18.25 0.53 7.77
N LYS A 55 17.20 1.36 7.59
CA LYS A 55 17.22 2.82 7.84
C LYS A 55 18.43 3.54 7.24
N ASP A 56 18.96 3.00 6.14
CA ASP A 56 20.01 3.66 5.36
C ASP A 56 19.33 4.45 4.25
N ASP A 57 18.92 5.67 4.58
CA ASP A 57 18.20 6.58 3.67
C ASP A 57 19.04 6.95 2.44
N SER A 58 20.34 6.65 2.44
CA SER A 58 21.23 6.92 1.30
C SER A 58 20.98 6.01 0.10
N LEU A 59 20.41 4.82 0.32
CA LEU A 59 20.12 3.83 -0.72
C LEU A 59 18.67 3.91 -1.23
N LEU A 60 17.81 4.65 -0.52
CA LEU A 60 16.40 4.76 -0.85
C LEU A 60 16.15 6.03 -1.66
N THR A 61 15.80 5.88 -2.93
CA THR A 61 15.32 7.03 -3.71
C THR A 61 14.04 7.58 -3.08
N LYS A 62 13.86 8.90 -3.11
CA LYS A 62 12.68 9.59 -2.55
C LYS A 62 11.36 8.97 -3.01
N SER A 63 11.28 8.53 -4.26
CA SER A 63 10.10 7.84 -4.82
C SER A 63 9.79 6.49 -4.15
N LEU A 64 10.83 5.72 -3.80
CA LEU A 64 10.67 4.45 -3.10
C LEU A 64 10.26 4.67 -1.65
N ILE A 65 10.86 5.65 -0.96
CA ILE A 65 10.47 6.09 0.38
C ILE A 65 8.99 6.48 0.40
N ASP A 66 8.58 7.37 -0.50
CA ASP A 66 7.20 7.87 -0.58
C ASP A 66 6.20 6.75 -0.88
N SER A 67 6.59 5.77 -1.70
CA SER A 67 5.74 4.61 -2.01
C SER A 67 5.55 3.69 -0.80
N LEU A 68 6.58 3.55 0.05
CA LEU A 68 6.57 2.61 1.18
C LEU A 68 5.97 3.20 2.45
N TYR A 69 6.14 4.50 2.70
CA TYR A 69 5.43 5.17 3.80
C TYR A 69 3.91 5.13 3.61
N LYS A 70 3.41 5.18 2.37
CA LYS A 70 2.00 4.95 2.05
C LYS A 70 1.51 3.57 2.51
N TYR A 71 2.33 2.53 2.39
CA TYR A 71 2.00 1.19 2.88
C TYR A 71 2.10 1.05 4.40
N ARG A 72 3.06 1.73 5.06
CA ARG A 72 3.22 1.68 6.52
C ARG A 72 2.02 2.25 7.28
N ALA A 73 1.39 3.30 6.75
CA ALA A 73 0.17 3.87 7.32
C ALA A 73 -1.02 2.88 7.32
N ILE A 74 -1.02 1.90 6.43
CA ILE A 74 -2.04 0.85 6.32
C ILE A 74 -1.77 -0.27 7.35
N GLY A 75 -0.51 -0.57 7.64
CA GLY A 75 -0.09 -1.63 8.57
C GLY A 75 -0.25 -1.29 10.06
N LEU A 76 -0.11 -0.02 10.46
CA LEU A 76 -0.20 0.41 11.86
C LEU A 76 -1.62 0.62 12.39
N ASN A 77 -2.65 0.53 11.53
CA ASN A 77 -4.06 0.54 11.94
C ASN A 77 -4.63 -0.88 12.16
N ASN A 78 -3.76 -1.89 12.25
CA ASN A 78 -4.10 -3.28 12.57
C ASN A 78 -3.35 -3.80 13.82
N GLY A 79 -2.85 -2.91 14.68
CA GLY A 79 -2.42 -3.22 16.05
C GLY A 79 -3.52 -2.89 17.04
#